data_AF-A0A4V6MF27-F1
#
_entry.id   AF-A0A4V6MF27-F1
#
_cell.length_a   1.000
_cell.length_b   1.000
_cell.length_c   1.000
_cell.angle_alpha   90.00
_cell.angle_beta   90.00
_cell.angle_gamma   90.00
#
_symmetry.space_group_name_H-M   'P 1'
#
loop_
_entity.id
_entity.type
_entity.pdbx_description
1 polymer ?
#
loop_
_entity_poly.entity_id
_entity_poly.type
_entity_poly.pdbx_seq_one_letter_code
_entity_poly.pdbx_strand_id
1 'polypeptide(L)'
;MGSGIVQLAAYRAFEVQRQEASNAMMGLLAGAQLASHLLQLTEGSDTLLPEVFPRVPHIRRFNLRTEAARSILQSADTHLGAMSVPYALALHEDFLKTCVGLLIRDGRAPSSAGSAVLAQLHDGIETATGQTFDADSIIQIDTIRLMRNATIHSGGRAHQALVDKVARWTPTAEAGWVRIAKKSLATIAVGDRVEFGHPELILTLAVTKSLGRQANVILRDSLSRTLWARLVIEDVLAEEPGNLNRHQLERKVAGKARRHYASLKLTDYELTAAMRVVLANT
;
A
#
# COMPACT_ATOMS: atom_id res chain seq x y z
N MET A 1 7.73 -8.47 -17.36
CA MET A 1 6.63 -8.77 -16.41
C MET A 1 7.15 -9.78 -15.42
N GLY A 2 7.04 -9.49 -14.12
CA GLY A 2 7.63 -10.32 -13.05
C GLY A 2 7.13 -11.75 -13.12
N SER A 3 8.04 -12.70 -13.33
CA SER A 3 7.72 -14.12 -13.40
C SER A 3 7.06 -14.53 -12.08
N GLY A 4 5.80 -14.94 -12.15
CA GLY A 4 5.14 -15.57 -11.02
C GLY A 4 4.10 -14.76 -10.25
N ILE A 5 3.79 -13.52 -10.61
CA ILE A 5 2.65 -12.81 -10.00
C ILE A 5 1.33 -13.33 -10.60
N VAL A 6 0.34 -13.60 -9.76
CA VAL A 6 -1.05 -13.86 -10.18
C VAL A 6 -1.80 -12.54 -10.17
N GLN A 7 -2.33 -12.12 -11.31
CA GLN A 7 -3.11 -10.89 -11.42
C GLN A 7 -4.54 -11.11 -10.93
N LEU A 8 -4.72 -11.64 -9.72
CA LEU A 8 -6.04 -11.86 -9.11
C LEU A 8 -6.76 -10.53 -8.88
N ALA A 9 -8.10 -10.51 -8.90
CA ALA A 9 -8.90 -9.28 -8.88
C ALA A 9 -8.47 -8.27 -7.79
N ALA A 10 -8.37 -8.71 -6.53
CA ALA A 10 -7.95 -7.85 -5.43
C ALA A 10 -6.51 -7.33 -5.56
N TYR A 11 -5.58 -8.10 -6.14
CA TYR A 11 -4.22 -7.61 -6.40
C TYR A 11 -4.21 -6.53 -7.49
N ARG A 12 -5.04 -6.68 -8.54
CA ARG A 12 -5.21 -5.64 -9.57
C ARG A 12 -5.78 -4.35 -8.95
N ALA A 13 -6.82 -4.48 -8.13
CA ALA A 13 -7.42 -3.35 -7.42
C ALA A 13 -6.42 -2.64 -6.50
N PHE A 14 -5.66 -3.41 -5.71
CA PHE A 14 -4.60 -2.90 -4.85
C PHE A 14 -3.53 -2.13 -5.66
N GLU A 15 -3.03 -2.67 -6.77
CA GLU A 15 -2.02 -1.96 -7.57
C GLU A 15 -2.55 -0.66 -8.20
N VAL A 16 -3.81 -0.65 -8.65
CA VAL A 16 -4.47 0.57 -9.16
C VAL A 16 -4.57 1.62 -8.06
N GLN A 17 -5.16 1.27 -6.91
CA GLN A 17 -5.31 2.20 -5.78
C GLN A 17 -3.95 2.71 -5.28
N ARG A 18 -2.95 1.83 -5.18
CA ARG A 18 -1.58 2.20 -4.78
C ARG A 18 -0.95 3.16 -5.79
N GLN A 19 -1.15 2.95 -7.08
CA GLN A 19 -0.62 3.82 -8.14
C GLN A 19 -1.32 5.19 -8.13
N GLU A 20 -2.64 5.22 -7.99
CA GLU A 20 -3.43 6.45 -7.87
C GLU A 20 -3.01 7.25 -6.64
N ALA A 21 -2.91 6.60 -5.48
CA ALA A 21 -2.44 7.22 -4.24
C ALA A 21 -1.02 7.77 -4.40
N SER A 22 -0.10 6.98 -4.95
CA SER A 22 1.28 7.41 -5.21
C SER A 22 1.32 8.63 -6.14
N ASN A 23 0.55 8.63 -7.22
CA ASN A 23 0.51 9.74 -8.18
C ASN A 23 -0.07 11.01 -7.54
N ALA A 24 -1.14 10.88 -6.76
CA ALA A 24 -1.73 12.00 -6.05
C ALA A 24 -0.77 12.61 -5.02
N MET A 25 -0.09 11.77 -4.24
CA MET A 25 0.91 12.21 -3.25
C MET A 25 2.08 12.96 -3.91
N MET A 26 2.63 12.40 -5.00
CA MET A 26 3.72 13.04 -5.75
C MET A 26 3.26 14.34 -6.42
N GLY A 27 2.04 14.37 -6.96
CA GLY A 27 1.46 15.56 -7.55
C GLY A 27 1.27 16.70 -6.54
N LEU A 28 0.81 16.39 -5.32
CA LEU A 28 0.67 17.37 -4.24
C LEU A 28 2.03 17.93 -3.79
N LEU A 29 3.04 17.07 -3.64
CA LEU A 29 4.40 17.49 -3.32
C LEU A 29 4.99 18.40 -4.40
N ALA A 30 4.94 17.96 -5.66
CA ALA A 30 5.42 18.75 -6.78
C ALA A 30 4.67 20.09 -6.88
N GLY A 31 3.35 20.09 -6.69
CA GLY A 31 2.53 21.29 -6.68
C GLY A 31 2.91 22.28 -5.56
N ALA A 32 3.16 21.78 -4.34
CA ALA A 32 3.60 22.62 -3.23
C ALA A 32 4.97 23.27 -3.50
N GLN A 33 5.91 22.51 -4.06
CA GLN A 33 7.25 23.01 -4.39
C GLN A 33 7.21 24.02 -5.56
N LEU A 34 6.41 23.75 -6.60
CA LEU A 34 6.19 24.69 -7.70
C LEU A 34 5.54 25.99 -7.21
N ALA A 35 4.52 25.90 -6.34
CA ALA A 35 3.88 27.08 -5.76
C ALA A 35 4.87 27.89 -4.90
N SER A 36 5.65 27.22 -4.05
CA SER A 36 6.71 27.85 -3.24
C SER A 36 7.71 28.61 -4.10
N HIS A 37 8.12 28.01 -5.22
CA HIS A 37 9.03 28.64 -6.17
C HIS A 37 8.40 29.84 -6.89
N LEU A 38 7.16 29.72 -7.38
CA LEU A 38 6.46 30.83 -8.05
C LEU A 38 6.25 32.03 -7.13
N LEU A 39 6.03 31.79 -5.83
CA LEU A 39 5.87 32.86 -4.85
C LEU A 39 7.14 33.72 -4.68
N GLN A 40 8.32 33.24 -5.04
CA GLN A 40 9.56 34.05 -5.07
C GLN A 40 9.42 35.30 -5.93
N LEU A 41 8.60 35.26 -6.99
CA LEU A 41 8.35 36.40 -7.87
C LEU A 41 7.63 37.57 -7.17
N THR A 42 7.06 37.33 -5.99
CA THR A 42 6.31 38.32 -5.20
C THR A 42 6.96 38.56 -3.84
N GLU A 43 8.22 38.17 -3.68
CA GLU A 43 8.98 38.38 -2.45
C GLU A 43 9.08 39.88 -2.12
N GLY A 44 8.93 40.23 -0.84
CA GLY A 44 8.87 41.61 -0.37
C GLY A 44 7.53 42.32 -0.57
N SER A 45 6.53 41.69 -1.20
CA SER A 45 5.18 42.25 -1.30
C SER A 45 4.41 42.16 0.02
N ASP A 46 3.78 43.26 0.43
CA ASP A 46 2.84 43.31 1.56
C ASP A 46 1.41 42.87 1.20
N THR A 47 1.17 42.58 -0.09
CA THR A 47 -0.13 42.20 -0.65
C THR A 47 -0.50 40.77 -0.24
N LEU A 48 -1.78 40.51 0.02
CA LEU A 48 -2.24 39.16 0.39
C LEU A 48 -2.39 38.27 -0.85
N LEU A 49 -2.13 36.96 -0.70
CA LEU A 49 -2.25 36.02 -1.82
C LEU A 49 -3.61 36.02 -2.53
N PRO A 50 -4.77 36.20 -1.87
CA PRO A 50 -6.05 36.29 -2.57
C PRO A 50 -6.18 37.50 -3.49
N GLU A 51 -5.43 38.56 -3.23
CA GLU A 51 -5.42 39.77 -4.06
C GLU A 51 -4.50 39.57 -5.28
N VAL A 52 -3.38 38.85 -5.10
CA VAL A 52 -2.44 38.50 -6.17
C VAL A 52 -3.01 37.40 -7.09
N PHE A 53 -3.67 36.39 -6.51
CA PHE A 53 -4.15 35.20 -7.21
C PHE A 53 -5.66 34.96 -7.02
N PRO A 54 -6.54 35.92 -7.37
CA PRO A 54 -7.97 35.88 -7.03
C PRO A 54 -8.75 34.73 -7.70
N ARG A 55 -8.18 34.14 -8.75
CA ARG A 55 -8.78 33.03 -9.51
C ARG A 55 -8.43 31.65 -8.95
N VAL A 56 -7.49 31.54 -8.00
CA VAL A 56 -7.12 30.25 -7.41
C VAL A 56 -8.24 29.79 -6.46
N PRO A 57 -8.86 28.62 -6.70
CA PRO A 57 -9.88 28.09 -5.82
C PRO A 57 -9.38 27.98 -4.38
N HIS A 58 -10.22 28.33 -3.41
CA HIS A 58 -9.93 28.31 -1.98
C HIS A 58 -8.76 29.20 -1.49
N ILE A 59 -8.15 30.05 -2.34
CA ILE A 59 -7.03 30.93 -1.94
C ILE A 59 -7.37 31.82 -0.74
N ARG A 60 -8.64 32.22 -0.59
CA ARG A 60 -9.13 33.00 0.55
C ARG A 60 -9.00 32.29 1.90
N ARG A 61 -8.91 30.95 1.92
CA ARG A 61 -8.61 30.17 3.14
C ARG A 61 -7.12 30.18 3.47
N PHE A 62 -6.28 30.48 2.48
CA PHE A 62 -4.83 30.63 2.59
C PHE A 62 -4.46 32.11 2.50
N ASN A 63 -5.16 32.93 3.32
CA ASN A 63 -5.06 34.38 3.32
C ASN A 63 -3.79 34.88 4.02
N LEU A 64 -2.65 34.64 3.39
CA LEU A 64 -1.32 34.94 3.91
C LEU A 64 -0.58 35.88 2.97
N ARG A 65 0.48 36.51 3.50
CA ARG A 65 1.50 37.16 2.68
C ARG A 65 2.44 36.11 2.08
N THR A 66 3.13 36.50 1.01
CA THR A 66 4.04 35.64 0.25
C THR A 66 5.01 34.87 1.13
N GLU A 67 5.71 35.52 2.06
CA GLU A 67 6.76 34.86 2.84
C GLU A 67 6.21 33.81 3.83
N ALA A 68 5.10 34.14 4.50
CA ALA A 68 4.42 33.19 5.39
C ALA A 68 3.87 31.99 4.61
N ALA A 69 3.29 32.24 3.43
CA ALA A 69 2.81 31.18 2.55
C ALA A 69 3.93 30.28 2.05
N ARG A 70 5.09 30.84 1.65
CA ARG A 70 6.27 30.09 1.24
C ARG A 70 6.79 29.19 2.35
N SER A 71 6.90 29.69 3.58
CA SER A 71 7.34 28.90 4.73
C SER A 71 6.44 27.68 4.96
N ILE A 72 5.12 27.83 4.83
CA ILE A 72 4.16 26.72 4.93
C ILE A 72 4.36 25.73 3.78
N LEU A 73 4.49 26.20 2.55
CA LEU A 73 4.66 25.35 1.37
C LEU A 73 6.00 24.59 1.38
N GLN A 74 7.07 25.21 1.89
CA GLN A 74 8.36 24.55 2.11
C GLN A 74 8.28 23.46 3.19
N SER A 75 7.43 23.67 4.20
CA SER A 75 7.16 22.69 5.26
C SER A 75 6.11 21.64 4.87
N ALA A 76 5.53 21.74 3.68
CA ALA A 76 4.43 20.88 3.24
C ALA A 76 4.86 19.41 3.14
N ASP A 77 6.12 19.14 2.82
CA ASP A 77 6.65 17.78 2.70
C ASP A 77 6.43 16.96 3.98
N THR A 78 6.71 17.55 5.15
CA THR A 78 6.56 16.89 6.45
C THR A 78 5.08 16.60 6.77
N HIS A 79 4.21 17.56 6.49
CA HIS A 79 2.77 17.41 6.73
C HIS A 79 2.13 16.41 5.75
N LEU A 80 2.49 16.50 4.47
CA LEU A 80 2.04 15.57 3.45
C LEU A 80 2.55 14.16 3.75
N GLY A 81 3.80 13.98 4.18
CA GLY A 81 4.30 12.68 4.62
C GLY A 81 3.50 12.12 5.81
N ALA A 82 3.25 12.95 6.83
CA ALA A 82 2.47 12.56 8.00
C ALA A 82 1.02 12.16 7.68
N MET A 83 0.44 12.69 6.60
CA MET A 83 -0.90 12.30 6.12
C MET A 83 -0.86 11.11 5.14
N SER A 84 0.16 11.06 4.28
CA SER A 84 0.26 10.13 3.16
C SER A 84 0.75 8.75 3.58
N VAL A 85 1.69 8.68 4.53
CA VAL A 85 2.21 7.41 5.05
C VAL A 85 1.09 6.57 5.69
N PRO A 86 0.25 7.11 6.60
CA PRO A 86 -0.90 6.36 7.11
C PRO A 86 -1.82 5.84 6.01
N TYR A 87 -2.09 6.64 4.98
CA TYR A 87 -2.94 6.22 3.87
C TYR A 87 -2.31 5.07 3.06
N ALA A 88 -1.02 5.15 2.74
CA ALA A 88 -0.30 4.07 2.07
C ALA A 88 -0.26 2.77 2.90
N LEU A 89 -0.07 2.89 4.23
CA LEU A 89 -0.14 1.74 5.14
C LEU A 89 -1.53 1.12 5.18
N ALA A 90 -2.59 1.93 5.16
CA ALA A 90 -3.97 1.45 5.16
C ALA A 90 -4.31 0.65 3.89
N LEU A 91 -3.89 1.12 2.71
CA LEU A 91 -4.05 0.38 1.46
C LEU A 91 -3.34 -0.98 1.50
N HIS A 92 -2.13 -1.03 2.08
CA HIS A 92 -1.40 -2.28 2.26
C HIS A 92 -2.10 -3.21 3.26
N GLU A 93 -2.57 -2.68 4.38
CA GLU A 93 -3.31 -3.44 5.40
C GLU A 93 -4.58 -4.08 4.81
N ASP A 94 -5.36 -3.32 4.02
CA ASP A 94 -6.57 -3.81 3.37
C ASP A 94 -6.27 -4.98 2.40
N PHE A 95 -5.21 -4.84 1.59
CA PHE A 95 -4.78 -5.92 0.71
C PHE A 95 -4.33 -7.16 1.49
N LEU A 96 -3.56 -7.01 2.57
CA LEU A 96 -3.15 -8.13 3.41
C LEU A 96 -4.35 -8.81 4.10
N LYS A 97 -5.35 -8.05 4.54
CA LYS A 97 -6.60 -8.61 5.07
C LYS A 97 -7.34 -9.43 4.03
N THR A 98 -7.33 -8.98 2.77
CA THR A 98 -7.85 -9.78 1.66
C THR A 98 -7.06 -11.08 1.48
N CYS A 99 -5.72 -11.03 1.56
CA CYS A 99 -4.88 -12.22 1.50
C CYS A 99 -5.18 -13.23 2.63
N VAL A 100 -5.32 -12.74 3.86
CA VAL A 100 -5.71 -13.56 5.01
C VAL A 100 -7.12 -14.13 4.82
N GLY A 101 -8.07 -13.35 4.30
CA GLY A 101 -9.41 -13.83 3.95
C GLY A 101 -9.39 -15.00 2.96
N LEU A 102 -8.51 -14.97 1.96
CA LEU A 102 -8.32 -16.07 1.02
C LEU A 102 -7.73 -17.31 1.71
N LEU A 103 -6.77 -17.15 2.62
CA LEU A 103 -6.22 -18.26 3.41
C LEU A 103 -7.27 -18.89 4.33
N ILE A 104 -8.13 -18.08 4.96
CA ILE A 104 -9.27 -18.56 5.76
C ILE A 104 -10.22 -19.37 4.87
N ARG A 105 -10.56 -18.83 3.69
CA ARG A 105 -11.44 -19.49 2.73
C ARG A 105 -10.89 -20.82 2.21
N ASP A 106 -9.56 -20.94 2.10
CA ASP A 106 -8.88 -22.20 1.74
C ASP A 106 -8.74 -23.17 2.92
N GLY A 107 -9.15 -22.79 4.12
CA GLY A 107 -9.00 -23.59 5.35
C GLY A 107 -7.58 -23.60 5.93
N ARG A 108 -6.70 -22.68 5.51
CA ARG A 108 -5.31 -22.57 5.96
C ARG A 108 -5.11 -21.67 7.17
N ALA A 109 -6.08 -20.83 7.48
CA ALA A 109 -6.07 -19.94 8.63
C ALA A 109 -7.41 -20.00 9.38
N PRO A 110 -7.42 -19.84 10.72
CA PRO A 110 -8.67 -19.77 11.47
C PRO A 110 -9.41 -18.46 11.18
N SER A 111 -10.75 -18.47 11.30
CA SER A 111 -11.58 -17.28 11.04
C SER A 111 -11.19 -16.06 11.89
N SER A 112 -10.66 -16.27 13.09
CA SER A 112 -10.17 -15.19 13.98
C SER A 112 -9.03 -14.37 13.36
N ALA A 113 -8.27 -14.93 12.42
CA ALA A 113 -7.19 -14.24 11.73
C ALA A 113 -7.69 -13.04 10.91
N GLY A 114 -8.97 -13.00 10.52
CA GLY A 114 -9.57 -11.89 9.78
C GLY A 114 -9.65 -10.58 10.59
N SER A 115 -9.50 -10.65 11.91
CA SER A 115 -9.50 -9.48 12.80
C SER A 115 -8.10 -8.93 13.12
N ALA A 116 -7.05 -9.55 12.57
CA ALA A 116 -5.67 -9.15 12.81
C ALA A 116 -5.39 -7.71 12.37
N VAL A 117 -4.63 -6.99 13.19
CA VAL A 117 -4.12 -5.65 12.85
C VAL A 117 -2.89 -5.76 11.96
N LEU A 118 -2.50 -4.69 11.27
CA LEU A 118 -1.31 -4.67 10.39
C LEU A 118 -0.05 -5.28 11.02
N ALA A 119 0.14 -5.13 12.34
CA ALA A 119 1.26 -5.71 13.07
C ALA A 119 1.33 -7.22 13.12
N GLN A 120 0.25 -7.91 12.78
CA GLN A 120 0.09 -9.35 12.88
C GLN A 120 -0.15 -10.01 11.52
N LEU A 121 -0.44 -9.22 10.47
CA LEU A 121 -0.88 -9.77 9.18
C LEU A 121 0.24 -10.50 8.44
N HIS A 122 1.48 -9.99 8.44
CA HIS A 122 2.60 -10.67 7.80
C HIS A 122 2.90 -11.99 8.50
N ASP A 123 3.15 -11.96 9.81
CA ASP A 123 3.38 -13.16 10.64
C ASP A 123 2.24 -14.18 10.53
N GLY A 124 0.99 -13.70 10.46
CA GLY A 124 -0.19 -14.55 10.28
C GLY A 124 -0.20 -15.27 8.92
N ILE A 125 0.20 -14.58 7.85
CA ILE A 125 0.36 -15.19 6.52
C ILE A 125 1.51 -16.21 6.53
N GLU A 126 2.66 -15.85 7.12
CA GLU A 126 3.80 -16.77 7.23
C GLU A 126 3.43 -18.04 8.00
N THR A 127 2.75 -17.89 9.14
CA THR A 127 2.28 -19.01 9.97
C THR A 127 1.31 -19.92 9.22
N ALA A 128 0.36 -19.34 8.46
CA ALA A 128 -0.64 -20.10 7.72
C ALA A 128 -0.08 -20.81 6.46
N THR A 129 1.08 -20.38 5.97
CA THR A 129 1.64 -20.86 4.69
C THR A 129 2.96 -21.61 4.82
N GLY A 130 3.69 -21.40 5.91
CA GLY A 130 5.06 -21.88 6.09
C GLY A 130 6.09 -21.14 5.23
N GLN A 131 5.71 -20.06 4.55
CA GLN A 131 6.60 -19.21 3.75
C GLN A 131 7.00 -17.97 4.52
N THR A 132 8.02 -17.25 4.03
CA THR A 132 8.57 -16.06 4.69
C THR A 132 8.61 -14.87 3.74
N PHE A 133 8.36 -13.69 4.29
CA PHE A 133 8.66 -12.41 3.66
C PHE A 133 10.15 -12.08 3.80
N ASP A 134 10.60 -11.13 2.99
CA ASP A 134 11.91 -10.51 3.13
C ASP A 134 12.02 -9.79 4.48
N ALA A 135 12.95 -10.26 5.33
CA ALA A 135 13.09 -9.79 6.70
C ALA A 135 13.42 -8.28 6.79
N ASP A 136 14.23 -7.77 5.87
CA ASP A 136 14.58 -6.34 5.83
C ASP A 136 13.36 -5.48 5.49
N SER A 137 12.51 -5.93 4.55
CA SER A 137 11.24 -5.28 4.23
C SER A 137 10.26 -5.30 5.41
N ILE A 138 10.21 -6.40 6.19
CA ILE A 138 9.40 -6.50 7.42
C ILE A 138 9.90 -5.51 8.49
N ILE A 139 11.22 -5.42 8.69
CA ILE A 139 11.81 -4.45 9.60
C ILE A 139 11.43 -3.02 9.20
N GLN A 140 11.52 -2.69 7.91
CA GLN A 140 11.17 -1.36 7.38
C GLN A 140 9.70 -1.01 7.58
N ILE A 141 8.75 -1.88 7.17
CA ILE A 141 7.32 -1.59 7.31
C ILE A 141 6.90 -1.47 8.78
N ASP A 142 7.48 -2.29 9.67
CA ASP A 142 7.19 -2.21 11.09
C ASP A 142 7.74 -0.92 11.71
N THR A 143 8.94 -0.50 11.33
CA THR A 143 9.48 0.79 11.79
C THR A 143 8.58 1.94 11.31
N ILE A 144 8.16 1.94 10.05
CA ILE A 144 7.24 2.95 9.50
C ILE A 144 5.90 2.95 10.25
N ARG A 145 5.36 1.76 10.58
CA ARG A 145 4.15 1.64 11.40
C ARG A 145 4.33 2.28 12.78
N LEU A 146 5.46 2.04 13.43
CA LEU A 146 5.76 2.62 14.74
C LEU A 146 5.99 4.14 14.67
N MET A 147 6.64 4.63 13.62
CA MET A 147 6.73 6.07 13.35
C MET A 147 5.34 6.70 13.13
N ARG A 148 4.45 5.99 12.43
CA ARG A 148 3.05 6.43 12.23
C ARG A 148 2.31 6.48 13.55
N ASN A 149 2.48 5.47 14.41
CA ASN A 149 1.88 5.46 15.73
C ASN A 149 2.39 6.62 16.59
N ALA A 150 3.69 6.91 16.56
CA ALA A 150 4.25 8.09 17.24
C ALA A 150 3.62 9.41 16.73
N THR A 151 3.43 9.52 15.42
CA THR A 151 2.81 10.70 14.79
C THR A 151 1.35 10.90 15.21
N ILE A 152 0.56 9.83 15.24
CA ILE A 152 -0.89 9.91 15.54
C ILE A 152 -1.15 9.94 17.05
N HIS A 153 -0.41 9.16 17.85
CA HIS A 153 -0.75 8.89 19.25
C HIS A 153 0.22 9.50 20.27
N SER A 154 1.41 9.93 19.85
CA SER A 154 2.45 10.46 20.74
C SER A 154 2.87 11.89 20.36
N GLY A 155 2.01 12.64 19.66
CA GLY A 155 2.29 14.02 19.27
C GLY A 155 3.54 14.18 18.38
N GLY A 156 3.86 13.15 17.59
CA GLY A 156 5.07 13.13 16.76
C GLY A 156 6.36 12.83 17.55
N ARG A 157 6.28 12.18 18.70
CA ARG A 157 7.43 11.85 19.55
C ARG A 157 7.69 10.35 19.59
N ALA A 158 8.95 9.96 19.48
CA ALA A 158 9.37 8.57 19.53
C ALA A 158 9.05 7.96 20.91
N HIS A 159 8.48 6.76 20.89
CA HIS A 159 8.17 5.95 22.07
C HIS A 159 9.10 4.72 22.15
N GLN A 160 9.17 4.07 23.30
CA GLN A 160 10.10 2.96 23.55
C GLN A 160 10.04 1.86 22.47
N ALA A 161 8.84 1.46 22.03
CA ALA A 161 8.72 0.42 21.02
C ALA A 161 9.40 0.74 19.66
N LEU A 162 9.50 2.03 19.30
CA LEU A 162 10.20 2.47 18.09
C LEU A 162 11.71 2.36 18.27
N VAL A 163 12.22 2.83 19.43
CA VAL A 163 13.63 2.71 19.81
C VAL A 163 14.05 1.24 19.83
N ASP A 164 13.28 0.37 20.46
CA ASP A 164 13.55 -1.07 20.53
C ASP A 164 13.53 -1.73 19.14
N LYS A 165 12.69 -1.26 18.23
CA LYS A 165 12.64 -1.77 16.86
C LYS A 165 13.89 -1.38 16.08
N VAL A 166 14.31 -0.12 16.19
CA VAL A 166 15.50 0.39 15.51
C VAL A 166 16.78 -0.23 16.09
N ALA A 167 16.85 -0.45 17.40
CA ALA A 167 17.98 -1.12 18.05
C ALA A 167 18.19 -2.57 17.56
N ARG A 168 17.18 -3.18 16.93
CA ARG A 168 17.23 -4.53 16.35
C ARG A 168 17.49 -4.53 14.84
N TRP A 169 17.79 -3.38 14.24
CA TRP A 169 18.13 -3.33 12.83
C TRP A 169 19.39 -4.13 12.54
N THR A 170 19.34 -4.92 11.46
CA THR A 170 20.53 -5.51 10.86
C THR A 170 21.28 -4.43 10.08
N PRO A 171 22.59 -4.60 9.83
CA PRO A 171 23.34 -3.69 8.96
C PRO A 171 22.72 -3.56 7.56
N THR A 172 22.10 -4.63 7.04
CA THR A 172 21.41 -4.62 5.73
C THR A 172 20.12 -3.82 5.77
N ALA A 173 19.31 -3.96 6.83
CA ALA A 173 18.09 -3.19 7.02
C ALA A 173 18.39 -1.70 7.16
N GLU A 174 19.39 -1.32 7.95
CA GLU A 174 19.82 0.08 8.09
C GLU A 174 20.36 0.64 6.78
N ALA A 175 21.24 -0.09 6.07
CA ALA A 175 21.75 0.34 4.77
C ALA A 175 20.61 0.51 3.74
N GLY A 176 19.64 -0.42 3.75
CA GLY A 176 18.43 -0.34 2.93
C GLY A 176 17.58 0.88 3.24
N TRP A 177 17.40 1.19 4.52
CA TRP A 177 16.71 2.38 5.00
C TRP A 177 17.43 3.66 4.56
N VAL A 178 18.72 3.81 4.91
CA VAL A 178 19.54 5.00 4.60
C VAL A 178 19.61 5.27 3.10
N ARG A 179 19.70 4.23 2.27
CA ARG A 179 19.71 4.36 0.81
C ARG A 179 18.49 5.13 0.28
N ILE A 180 17.32 4.96 0.89
CA ILE A 180 16.08 5.59 0.45
C ILE A 180 15.77 6.83 1.30
N ALA A 181 15.69 6.66 2.63
CA ALA A 181 15.35 7.70 3.59
C ALA A 181 16.44 8.78 3.76
N LYS A 182 17.67 8.52 3.26
CA LYS A 182 18.84 9.42 3.33
C LYS A 182 19.36 9.72 4.74
N LYS A 183 18.72 9.17 5.78
CA LYS A 183 19.09 9.33 7.18
C LYS A 183 18.90 8.00 7.93
N SER A 184 19.79 7.71 8.87
CA SER A 184 19.63 6.59 9.81
C SER A 184 18.78 7.01 11.00
N LEU A 185 18.01 6.06 11.53
CA LEU A 185 17.34 6.20 12.83
C LEU A 185 18.14 5.60 13.99
N ALA A 186 19.33 5.03 13.77
CA ALA A 186 20.06 4.26 14.78
C ALA A 186 20.28 4.99 16.12
N THR A 187 20.31 6.33 16.11
CA THR A 187 20.48 7.17 17.30
C THR A 187 19.17 7.72 17.87
N ILE A 188 18.01 7.25 17.41
CA ILE A 188 16.71 7.74 17.89
C ILE A 188 16.49 7.38 19.36
N ALA A 189 16.12 8.36 20.16
CA ALA A 189 15.81 8.22 21.58
C ALA A 189 14.32 8.50 21.86
N VAL A 190 13.84 8.05 23.02
CA VAL A 190 12.47 8.37 23.47
C VAL A 190 12.33 9.88 23.61
N GLY A 191 11.25 10.44 23.07
CA GLY A 191 10.99 11.89 23.05
C GLY A 191 11.57 12.62 21.82
N ASP A 192 12.40 11.96 21.01
CA ASP A 192 12.85 12.55 19.75
C ASP A 192 11.68 12.80 18.80
N ARG A 193 11.78 13.85 17.98
CA ARG A 193 10.76 14.14 16.98
C ARG A 193 10.81 13.09 15.87
N VAL A 194 9.66 12.51 15.57
CA VAL A 194 9.43 11.63 14.43
C VAL A 194 8.83 12.46 13.30
N GLU A 195 9.47 12.42 12.14
CA GLU A 195 9.03 13.16 10.96
C GLU A 195 8.92 12.22 9.77
N PHE A 196 7.97 12.52 8.89
CA PHE A 196 7.81 11.86 7.60
C PHE A 196 8.09 12.88 6.52
N GLY A 197 9.29 12.85 5.96
CA GLY A 197 9.61 13.64 4.78
C GLY A 197 9.24 12.91 3.50
N HIS A 198 9.62 13.53 2.38
CA HIS A 198 9.57 12.89 1.07
C HIS A 198 10.31 11.53 1.04
N PRO A 199 11.51 11.36 1.62
CA PRO A 199 12.22 10.08 1.60
C PRO A 199 11.48 8.94 2.30
N GLU A 200 10.88 9.18 3.47
CA GLU A 200 10.11 8.18 4.20
C GLU A 200 8.82 7.80 3.48
N LEU A 201 8.19 8.75 2.77
CA LEU A 201 7.06 8.47 1.90
C LEU A 201 7.46 7.53 0.75
N ILE A 202 8.58 7.81 0.07
CA ILE A 202 9.10 6.94 -0.99
C ILE A 202 9.42 5.55 -0.45
N LEU A 203 10.06 5.46 0.72
CA LEU A 203 10.33 4.18 1.39
C LEU A 203 9.04 3.41 1.66
N THR A 204 8.01 4.08 2.19
CA THR A 204 6.70 3.49 2.48
C THR A 204 6.06 2.91 1.20
N LEU A 205 6.06 3.68 0.11
CA LEU A 205 5.50 3.24 -1.17
C LEU A 205 6.30 2.06 -1.77
N ALA A 206 7.62 2.07 -1.61
CA ALA A 206 8.48 1.00 -2.10
C ALA A 206 8.29 -0.30 -1.31
N VAL A 207 8.29 -0.25 0.02
CA VAL A 207 8.20 -1.44 0.87
C VAL A 207 6.80 -2.07 0.80
N THR A 208 5.72 -1.28 0.79
CA THR A 208 4.35 -1.80 0.63
C THR A 208 4.16 -2.47 -0.73
N LYS A 209 4.70 -1.90 -1.81
CA LYS A 209 4.71 -2.53 -3.14
C LYS A 209 5.49 -3.85 -3.15
N SER A 210 6.66 -3.89 -2.51
CA SER A 210 7.49 -5.10 -2.41
C SER A 210 6.76 -6.21 -1.66
N LEU A 211 6.27 -5.90 -0.46
CA LEU A 211 5.55 -6.87 0.39
C LEU A 211 4.22 -7.31 -0.22
N GLY A 212 3.48 -6.41 -0.89
CA GLY A 212 2.27 -6.79 -1.62
C GLY A 212 2.55 -7.78 -2.76
N ARG A 213 3.67 -7.64 -3.46
CA ARG A 213 4.12 -8.63 -4.46
C ARG A 213 4.51 -9.96 -3.82
N GLN A 214 5.23 -9.92 -2.70
CA GLN A 214 5.61 -11.14 -1.98
C GLN A 214 4.38 -11.88 -1.46
N ALA A 215 3.40 -11.18 -0.87
CA ALA A 215 2.14 -11.76 -0.42
C ALA A 215 1.39 -12.45 -1.59
N ASN A 216 1.37 -11.83 -2.77
CA ASN A 216 0.78 -12.43 -3.97
C ASN A 216 1.48 -13.73 -4.38
N VAL A 217 2.82 -13.77 -4.35
CA VAL A 217 3.61 -14.98 -4.66
C VAL A 217 3.37 -16.06 -3.60
N ILE A 218 3.40 -15.70 -2.32
CA ILE A 218 3.11 -16.63 -1.22
C ILE A 218 1.72 -17.25 -1.40
N LEU A 219 0.69 -16.46 -1.74
CA LEU A 219 -0.64 -16.98 -2.01
C LEU A 219 -0.67 -17.91 -3.23
N ARG A 220 0.03 -17.57 -4.32
CA ARG A 220 0.10 -18.41 -5.52
C ARG A 220 0.55 -19.83 -5.15
N ASP A 221 1.58 -19.92 -4.34
CA ASP A 221 2.24 -21.17 -3.97
C ASP A 221 1.51 -21.91 -2.86
N SER A 222 0.67 -21.21 -2.08
CA SER A 222 0.00 -21.78 -0.92
C SER A 222 -1.44 -22.18 -1.21
N LEU A 223 -2.25 -21.34 -1.87
CA LEU A 223 -3.68 -21.63 -2.02
C LEU A 223 -3.93 -22.87 -2.88
N SER A 224 -4.98 -23.62 -2.55
CA SER A 224 -5.37 -24.78 -3.33
C SER A 224 -5.72 -24.41 -4.77
N ARG A 225 -5.40 -25.31 -5.70
CA ARG A 225 -5.77 -25.16 -7.12
C ARG A 225 -7.29 -25.05 -7.31
N THR A 226 -8.06 -25.74 -6.46
CA THR A 226 -9.53 -25.65 -6.42
C THR A 226 -10.00 -24.24 -6.09
N LEU A 227 -9.45 -23.60 -5.06
CA LEU A 227 -9.80 -22.22 -4.72
C LEU A 227 -9.41 -21.26 -5.85
N TRP A 228 -8.20 -21.41 -6.40
CA TRP A 228 -7.77 -20.60 -7.54
C TRP A 228 -8.72 -20.70 -8.73
N ALA A 229 -9.14 -21.91 -9.10
CA ALA A 229 -10.10 -22.10 -10.18
C ALA A 229 -11.44 -21.40 -9.88
N ARG A 230 -11.94 -21.46 -8.63
CA ARG A 230 -13.16 -20.73 -8.22
C ARG A 230 -13.00 -19.21 -8.33
N LEU A 231 -11.86 -18.67 -7.90
CA LEU A 231 -11.56 -17.24 -8.00
C LEU A 231 -11.57 -16.75 -9.45
N VAL A 232 -11.12 -17.55 -10.41
CA VAL A 232 -11.24 -17.19 -11.84
C VAL A 232 -12.71 -17.05 -12.26
N ILE A 233 -13.58 -17.95 -11.82
CA ILE A 233 -15.01 -17.91 -12.17
C ILE A 233 -15.65 -16.67 -11.54
N GLU A 234 -15.41 -16.44 -10.26
CA GLU A 234 -15.93 -15.27 -9.53
C GLU A 234 -15.47 -13.96 -10.16
N ASP A 235 -14.22 -13.88 -10.60
CA ASP A 235 -13.66 -12.70 -11.27
C ASP A 235 -14.31 -12.45 -12.65
N VAL A 236 -14.79 -13.49 -13.34
CA VAL A 236 -15.60 -13.32 -14.56
C VAL A 236 -17.01 -12.86 -14.22
N LEU A 237 -17.66 -13.48 -13.24
CA LEU A 237 -19.04 -13.15 -12.85
C LEU A 237 -19.16 -11.73 -12.26
N ALA A 238 -18.14 -11.27 -11.54
CA ALA A 238 -18.12 -9.92 -10.98
C ALA A 238 -17.99 -8.82 -12.05
N GLU A 239 -17.30 -9.07 -13.16
CA GLU A 239 -17.16 -8.11 -14.27
C GLU A 239 -18.34 -8.15 -15.26
N GLU A 240 -19.08 -9.26 -15.30
CA GLU A 240 -20.14 -9.52 -16.26
C GLU A 240 -21.40 -9.99 -15.53
N PRO A 241 -22.14 -9.08 -14.85
CA PRO A 241 -23.27 -9.42 -13.98
C PRO A 241 -24.53 -9.92 -14.73
N GLY A 242 -24.41 -10.33 -15.99
CA GLY A 242 -25.50 -10.87 -16.81
C GLY A 242 -25.53 -12.40 -16.82
N ASN A 243 -26.65 -12.97 -17.29
CA ASN A 243 -26.78 -14.41 -17.49
C ASN A 243 -25.91 -14.87 -18.67
N LEU A 244 -24.69 -15.30 -18.37
CA LEU A 244 -23.82 -15.98 -19.32
C LEU A 244 -24.33 -17.41 -19.52
N ASN A 245 -24.56 -17.80 -20.78
CA ASN A 245 -24.77 -19.22 -21.05
C ASN A 245 -23.47 -20.01 -20.81
N ARG A 246 -23.58 -21.32 -20.66
CA ARG A 246 -22.44 -22.19 -20.31
C ARG A 246 -21.23 -22.01 -21.23
N HIS A 247 -21.43 -21.99 -22.55
CA HIS A 247 -20.35 -21.84 -23.52
C HIS A 247 -19.69 -20.45 -23.45
N GLN A 248 -20.49 -19.40 -23.22
CA GLN A 248 -19.96 -18.05 -23.01
C GLN A 248 -19.11 -17.98 -21.76
N LEU A 249 -19.57 -18.57 -20.65
CA LEU A 249 -18.84 -18.62 -19.39
C LEU A 249 -17.54 -19.41 -19.54
N GLU A 250 -17.57 -20.61 -20.12
CA GLU A 250 -16.38 -21.44 -20.39
C GLU A 250 -15.32 -20.64 -21.18
N ARG A 251 -15.73 -19.96 -22.26
CA ARG A 251 -14.83 -19.13 -23.08
C ARG A 251 -14.25 -17.95 -22.31
N LYS A 252 -15.07 -17.23 -21.53
CA LYS A 252 -14.60 -16.07 -20.73
C LYS A 252 -13.66 -16.50 -19.61
N VAL A 253 -13.98 -17.59 -18.91
CA VAL A 253 -13.15 -18.20 -17.87
C VAL A 253 -11.79 -18.62 -18.43
N ALA A 254 -11.75 -19.33 -19.56
CA ALA A 254 -10.49 -19.71 -20.20
C ALA A 254 -9.67 -18.48 -20.61
N GLY A 255 -10.32 -17.45 -21.16
CA GLY A 255 -9.67 -16.18 -21.49
C GLY A 255 -9.08 -15.47 -20.28
N LYS A 256 -9.86 -15.39 -19.19
CA LYS A 256 -9.46 -14.78 -17.92
C LYS A 256 -8.28 -15.52 -17.28
N ALA A 257 -8.36 -16.86 -17.25
CA ALA A 257 -7.30 -17.72 -16.73
C ALA A 257 -5.99 -17.48 -17.47
N ARG A 258 -6.01 -17.45 -18.82
CA ARG A 258 -4.82 -17.19 -19.64
C ARG A 258 -4.25 -15.78 -19.48
N ARG A 259 -5.09 -14.77 -19.27
CA ARG A 259 -4.63 -13.37 -19.19
C ARG A 259 -4.10 -12.99 -17.81
N HIS A 260 -4.79 -13.40 -16.76
CA HIS A 260 -4.55 -12.91 -15.40
C HIS A 260 -4.00 -13.97 -14.44
N TYR A 261 -4.26 -15.25 -14.73
CA TYR A 261 -3.91 -16.38 -13.86
C TYR A 261 -2.92 -17.35 -14.52
N ALA A 262 -2.24 -16.91 -15.59
CA ALA A 262 -1.39 -17.77 -16.43
C ALA A 262 -0.29 -18.52 -15.63
N SER A 263 0.23 -17.88 -14.59
CA SER A 263 1.26 -18.43 -13.71
C SER A 263 0.80 -19.69 -12.97
N LEU A 264 -0.51 -19.90 -12.80
CA LEU A 264 -1.07 -21.07 -12.12
C LEU A 264 -1.19 -22.29 -13.04
N LYS A 265 -1.21 -22.08 -14.37
CA LYS A 265 -1.41 -23.14 -15.37
C LYS A 265 -2.60 -24.04 -15.01
N LEU A 266 -3.76 -23.43 -14.71
CA LEU A 266 -5.00 -24.16 -14.44
C LEU A 266 -5.46 -24.90 -15.70
N THR A 267 -5.86 -26.15 -15.53
CA THR A 267 -6.34 -27.01 -16.62
C THR A 267 -7.82 -26.76 -16.90
N ASP A 268 -8.28 -27.08 -18.12
CA ASP A 268 -9.69 -27.00 -18.48
C ASP A 268 -10.57 -27.88 -17.59
N TYR A 269 -10.03 -29.02 -17.13
CA TYR A 269 -10.70 -29.90 -16.18
C TYR A 269 -10.95 -29.19 -14.84
N GLU A 270 -9.94 -28.54 -14.27
CA GLU A 270 -10.06 -27.79 -13.01
C GLU A 270 -11.05 -26.63 -13.12
N LEU A 271 -11.00 -25.88 -14.23
CA LEU A 271 -11.92 -24.77 -14.48
C LEU A 271 -13.36 -25.26 -14.63
N THR A 272 -13.57 -26.34 -15.39
CA THR A 272 -14.91 -26.95 -15.58
C THR A 272 -15.46 -27.51 -14.27
N ALA A 273 -14.62 -28.16 -13.45
CA ALA A 273 -15.02 -28.67 -12.14
C ALA A 273 -15.42 -27.52 -11.20
N ALA A 274 -14.64 -26.44 -11.16
CA ALA A 274 -14.96 -25.25 -10.36
C ALA A 274 -16.25 -24.58 -10.81
N MET A 275 -16.49 -24.46 -12.12
CA MET A 275 -17.74 -23.90 -12.67
C MET A 275 -18.98 -24.64 -12.16
N ARG A 276 -18.96 -25.98 -12.13
CA ARG A 276 -20.10 -26.77 -11.61
C ARG A 276 -20.40 -26.45 -10.15
N VAL A 277 -19.36 -26.25 -9.34
CA VAL A 277 -19.52 -25.92 -7.92
C VAL A 277 -20.03 -24.50 -7.73
N VAL A 278 -19.49 -23.53 -8.47
CA VAL A 278 -19.91 -22.11 -8.34
C VAL A 278 -21.35 -21.94 -8.79
N LEU A 279 -21.73 -22.51 -9.94
CA LEU A 279 -23.10 -22.42 -10.48
C LEU A 279 -24.14 -23.15 -9.64
N ALA A 280 -23.75 -24.14 -8.84
CA ALA A 280 -24.67 -24.81 -7.92
C ALA A 280 -24.96 -23.99 -6.64
N ASN A 281 -24.13 -22.98 -6.35
CA ASN A 281 -24.24 -22.13 -5.16
C ASN A 281 -24.73 -20.70 -5.47
N THR A 282 -25.03 -20.40 -6.74
CA THR A 282 -25.62 -19.14 -7.23
C THR A 282 -27.05 -19.38 -7.68
#